data_AF-A0A9X2ID03-F1
#
_entry.id   AF-A0A9X2ID03-F1
#
_cell.length_a   1.000
_cell.length_b   1.000
_cell.length_c   1.000
_cell.angle_alpha   90.00
_cell.angle_beta   90.00
_cell.angle_gamma   90.00
#
_symmetry.space_group_name_H-M   'P 1'
#
loop_
_entity.id
_entity.type
_entity.pdbx_description
1 polymer ?
#
loop_
_entity_poly.entity_id
_entity_poly.type
_entity_poly.pdbx_seq_one_letter_code
_entity_poly.pdbx_strand_id
1 'polypeptide(L)' 'MNATPGSSSDLPEISTAREVAAFFGCQTRKVSALAHEAGVGAQLGGRAGWRFTRSDVDAMWEVMRPKPQPALRRRRRLR' A
#
# COMPACT_ATOMS: atom_id res chain seq x y z
N MET A 1 3.79 18.34 -5.49
CA MET A 1 5.07 17.60 -5.34
C MET A 1 4.71 16.12 -5.27
N ASN A 2 4.79 15.39 -6.39
CA ASN A 2 4.50 13.95 -6.40
C ASN A 2 5.82 13.22 -6.14
N ALA A 3 6.05 12.81 -4.90
CA ALA A 3 7.11 11.88 -4.58
C ALA A 3 6.75 10.54 -5.23
N THR A 4 7.45 10.18 -6.31
CA THR A 4 7.52 8.79 -6.72
C THR A 4 8.04 8.03 -5.49
N PRO A 5 7.32 7.02 -4.96
CA PRO A 5 7.89 6.23 -3.88
C PRO A 5 9.23 5.69 -4.39
N GLY A 6 10.27 5.81 -3.56
CA GLY A 6 11.61 5.29 -3.88
C GLY A 6 11.50 3.85 -4.36
N SER A 7 12.50 3.35 -5.09
CA SER A 7 12.49 1.94 -5.46
C SER A 7 12.30 1.12 -4.19
N SER A 8 11.44 0.09 -4.18
CA SER A 8 11.25 -0.77 -2.99
C SER A 8 12.56 -1.40 -2.49
N SER A 9 13.64 -1.25 -3.27
CA SER A 9 15.04 -1.56 -2.97
C SER A 9 15.65 -0.75 -1.83
N ASP A 10 15.13 0.43 -1.53
CA ASP A 10 15.65 1.32 -0.47
C ASP A 10 15.08 0.98 0.92
N LEU A 11 14.11 0.06 1.00
CA LEU A 11 13.55 -0.39 2.27
C LEU A 11 14.42 -1.49 2.90
N PRO A 12 14.58 -1.47 4.24
CA PRO A 12 15.21 -2.58 4.94
C PRO A 12 14.40 -3.87 4.73
N GLU A 13 15.08 -5.01 4.80
CA GLU A 13 14.48 -6.35 4.59
C GLU A 13 13.21 -6.57 5.42
N ILE A 14 13.19 -6.01 6.63
CA ILE A 14 12.01 -5.92 7.48
C ILE A 14 11.80 -4.45 7.86
N SER A 15 10.69 -3.89 7.41
CA SER A 15 10.26 -2.52 7.67
C SER A 15 9.15 -2.49 8.72
N THR A 16 9.12 -1.42 9.52
CA THR A 16 8.04 -1.11 10.46
C THR A 16 6.90 -0.38 9.75
N ALA A 17 5.71 -0.35 10.37
CA ALA A 17 4.61 0.46 9.85
C ALA A 17 4.96 1.94 9.68
N ARG A 18 5.89 2.49 10.48
CA ARG A 18 6.31 3.90 10.36
C ARG A 18 7.16 4.11 9.11
N GLU A 19 8.06 3.19 8.80
CA GLU A 19 8.91 3.25 7.60
C GLU A 19 8.07 3.06 6.34
N VAL A 20 7.15 2.09 6.35
CA VAL A 20 6.21 1.87 5.24
C VAL A 20 5.28 3.08 5.05
N ALA A 21 4.84 3.72 6.14
CA ALA A 21 4.05 4.94 6.08
C ALA A 21 4.83 6.10 5.44
N ALA A 22 6.10 6.27 5.80
CA ALA A 22 6.98 7.26 5.19
C ALA A 22 7.21 6.98 3.70
N PHE A 23 7.40 5.70 3.34
CA PHE A 23 7.57 5.27 1.95
C PHE A 23 6.36 5.57 1.06
N PHE A 24 5.15 5.25 1.54
CA PHE A 24 3.91 5.57 0.82
C PHE A 24 3.44 7.01 0.99
N GLY A 25 4.12 7.82 1.81
CA GLY A 25 3.69 9.18 2.14
C GLY A 25 2.31 9.25 2.80
N CYS A 26 1.96 8.26 3.63
CA CYS A 26 0.66 8.17 4.29
C CYS A 26 0.77 7.98 5.81
N GLN A 27 -0.36 7.96 6.53
CA GLN A 27 -0.37 7.75 7.97
C GLN A 27 -0.24 6.26 8.33
N THR A 28 0.42 5.95 9.45
CA THR A 28 0.60 4.58 9.96
C THR A 28 -0.72 3.80 10.10
N ARG A 29 -1.81 4.47 10.48
CA ARG A 29 -3.15 3.85 10.55
C ARG A 29 -3.63 3.32 9.19
N LYS A 30 -3.29 4.03 8.10
CA LYS A 30 -3.64 3.61 6.74
C LYS A 30 -2.83 2.38 6.32
N VAL A 31 -1.55 2.33 6.70
CA VAL A 31 -0.71 1.14 6.49
C VAL A 31 -1.29 -0.08 7.20
N SER A 32 -1.72 0.05 8.46
CA SER A 32 -2.37 -1.07 9.16
C SER A 32 -3.66 -1.52 8.46
N ALA A 33 -4.49 -0.58 7.98
CA ALA A 33 -5.69 -0.94 7.23
C ALA A 33 -5.36 -1.69 5.93
N LEU A 34 -4.37 -1.22 5.18
CA LEU A 34 -3.90 -1.87 3.95
C LEU A 34 -3.31 -3.25 4.21
N ALA A 35 -2.55 -3.40 5.30
CA ALA A 35 -2.01 -4.69 5.72
C ALA A 35 -3.13 -5.70 6.01
N HIS A 36 -4.19 -5.27 6.68
CA HIS A 36 -5.37 -6.11 6.91
C HIS A 36 -6.14 -6.43 5.62
N GLU A 37 -6.30 -5.47 4.71
CA GLU A 37 -7.02 -5.65 3.44
C GLU A 37 -6.26 -6.58 2.47
N ALA A 38 -4.94 -6.45 2.41
CA ALA A 38 -4.07 -7.30 1.60
C ALA A 38 -3.76 -8.66 2.26
N GLY A 39 -3.99 -8.79 3.57
CA GLY A 39 -3.66 -10.01 4.33
C GLY A 39 -2.15 -10.22 4.49
N VAL A 40 -1.38 -9.13 4.64
CA VAL A 40 0.09 -9.14 4.63
C VAL A 40 0.69 -8.52 5.89
N GLY A 41 1.97 -8.82 6.15
CA GLY A 41 2.71 -8.37 7.31
C GLY A 41 2.47 -9.18 8.58
N ALA A 42 3.41 -9.08 9.52
CA ALA A 42 3.38 -9.76 10.81
C ALA A 42 3.14 -8.75 11.95
N GLN A 43 2.07 -8.96 12.71
CA GLN A 43 1.80 -8.19 13.93
C GLN A 43 2.49 -8.86 15.12
N LEU A 44 3.67 -8.36 15.48
CA LEU A 44 4.39 -8.77 16.68
C LEU A 44 3.84 -7.92 17.84
N GLY A 45 3.01 -8.50 18.70
CA GLY A 45 2.29 -7.77 19.75
C GLY A 45 3.15 -6.87 20.64
N GLY A 46 2.48 -5.99 21.41
CA GLY A 46 3.15 -5.06 22.33
C GLY A 46 3.84 -3.90 21.62
N ARG A 47 5.06 -3.53 22.06
CA ARG A 47 5.83 -2.41 21.49
C ARG A 47 6.46 -2.70 20.12
N ALA A 48 6.53 -3.96 19.71
CA ALA A 48 7.20 -4.36 18.47
C ALA A 48 6.40 -3.97 17.21
N GLY A 49 5.07 -3.94 17.31
CA GLY A 49 4.17 -3.46 16.27
C GLY A 49 4.16 -4.31 15.01
N TRP A 50 3.75 -3.69 13.90
CA TRP A 50 3.73 -4.33 12.59
C TRP A 50 5.11 -4.39 11.95
N ARG A 51 5.41 -5.55 11.35
CA ARG A 51 6.59 -5.81 10.53
C ARG A 51 6.18 -6.23 9.14
N PHE A 52 6.82 -5.62 8.15
CA PHE A 52 6.54 -5.83 6.73
C PHE A 52 7.83 -6.21 6.04
N THR A 53 7.78 -7.30 5.31
CA THR A 53 8.82 -7.65 4.35
C THR A 53 8.64 -6.81 3.09
N ARG A 54 9.66 -6.84 2.23
CA ARG A 54 9.59 -6.19 0.92
C ARG A 54 8.41 -6.68 0.07
N SER A 55 8.15 -7.98 0.09
CA SER A 55 7.02 -8.59 -0.62
C SER A 55 5.66 -8.12 -0.09
N ASP A 56 5.55 -7.86 1.22
CA ASP A 56 4.32 -7.30 1.80
C ASP A 56 4.07 -5.88 1.31
N VAL A 57 5.12 -5.08 1.15
CA VAL A 57 5.03 -3.70 0.63
C VAL A 57 4.61 -3.70 -0.84
N ASP A 58 5.16 -4.59 -1.67
CA ASP A 58 4.73 -4.73 -3.06
C ASP A 58 3.25 -5.17 -3.16
N ALA A 59 2.81 -6.09 -2.30
CA ALA A 59 1.40 -6.49 -2.22
C ALA A 59 0.47 -5.33 -1.79
N MET A 60 0.88 -4.51 -0.81
CA MET A 60 0.14 -3.31 -0.43
C MET A 60 0.04 -2.31 -1.58
N TRP A 61 1.09 -2.17 -2.39
CA TRP A 61 1.08 -1.30 -3.56
C TRP A 61 0.10 -1.77 -4.64
N GLU A 62 0.03 -3.09 -4.89
CA GLU A 62 -0.94 -3.69 -5.81
C GLU A 62 -2.39 -3.39 -5.40
N VAL A 63 -2.69 -3.42 -4.09
CA VAL A 63 -4.01 -3.05 -3.56
C VAL A 63 -4.30 -1.56 -3.71
N MET A 64 -3.30 -0.69 -3.50
CA MET A 64 -3.45 0.75 -3.70
C MET A 64 -3.60 1.16 -5.17
N ARG A 65 -3.20 0.30 -6.11
CA ARG A 65 -3.28 0.60 -7.53
C ARG A 65 -4.76 0.68 -7.94
N PRO A 66 -5.25 1.84 -8.41
CA PRO A 66 -6.64 1.95 -8.82
C PRO A 66 -6.90 0.94 -9.94
N LYS A 67 -7.79 -0.03 -9.69
CA LYS A 67 -8.25 -0.97 -10.72
C LYS A 67 -8.70 -0.15 -11.93
N PRO A 68 -8.23 -0.47 -13.15
CA PRO A 68 -8.69 0.24 -14.34
C PRO A 68 -10.20 0.10 -14.41
N GLN A 69 -10.93 1.19 -14.19
CA GLN A 69 -12.37 1.19 -14.37
C GLN A 69 -12.64 0.93 -15.84
N PRO A 70 -13.47 -0.06 -16.21
CA PRO A 70 -13.87 -0.23 -17.59
C PRO A 70 -14.55 1.06 -18.03
N ALA A 71 -13.98 1.73 -19.03
CA ALA A 71 -14.49 2.98 -19.57
C ALA A 71 -15.99 2.79 -19.87
N LEU A 72 -16.83 3.46 -19.09
CA LEU A 72 -18.28 3.41 -19.24
C LEU A 72 -18.60 3.99 -20.62
N ARG A 73 -18.76 3.11 -21.62
CA ARG A 73 -19.22 3.49 -22.96
C ARG A 73 -20.60 4.11 -22.78
N ARG A 74 -20.66 5.44 -22.63
CA ARG A 74 -21.90 6.23 -22.73
C ARG A 74 -22.49 5.93 -24.10
N ARG A 75 -23.47 5.01 -24.14
CA ARG A 75 -24.33 4.83 -25.30
C ARG A 75 -25.02 6.17 -25.53
N ARG A 76 -24.55 6.91 -26.54
CA ARG A 76 -25.28 8.05 -27.12
C ARG A 76 -26.69 7.55 -27.45
N ARG A 77 -27.68 7.99 -26.69
CA ARG A 77 -29.07 7.91 -27.14
C ARG A 77 -29.22 8.99 -28.22
N LEU A 78 -29.22 8.55 -29.48
CA LEU A 78 -29.79 9.32 -30.57
C LEU A 78 -31.31 9.24 -30.42
N ARG A 79 -31.96 10.37 -30.19
CA ARG A 79 -33.36 10.57 -30.55
C ARG A 79 -33.58 12.04 -30.87
#